data_AF-A0A1F3ISE2-F1
#
_entry.id   AF-A0A1F3ISE2-F1
#
_cell.length_a   1.000
_cell.length_b   1.000
_cell.length_c   1.000
_cell.angle_alpha   90.00
_cell.angle_beta   90.00
_cell.angle_gamma   90.00
#
_symmetry.space_group_name_H-M   'P 1'
#
loop_
_entity.id
_entity.type
_entity.pdbx_description
1 polymer ?
#
loop_
_entity_poly.entity_id
_entity_poly.type
_entity_poly.pdbx_seq_one_letter_code
_entity_poly.pdbx_strand_id
1 'polypeptide(L)'
;MRNIVFLILALFLILGCKEENSSVVYNLSYTCSKSNSKLSISNQKNYAIVDDELYTQFGDYIISITPTNFIVKFDMIRYYQNEDKRLPTFLTLILGDAFDNDNPLLYADFSNNTTISVTPGLCGEVNNDGTFSDKQLTFNILHITLAKFYQEVELPIEYSNVDLNQFKEYQINTKYPYDFGKVGNIIYSDFFPFLSKIFNLDNPGIPSDFYFGNTDSTAIYLFETPQVPPGLEQVEALDALKSYFVWSHKYTEWTLFAPSEGERRTINSTIGFDTQNLIQIYAGEDNIPYTSDDILVYAPRYWERIYVNVATN
;
A
#
# COMPACT_ATOMS: atom_id res chain seq x y z
N MET A 1 50.42 42.29 12.27
CA MET A 1 50.22 40.83 12.38
C MET A 1 49.18 40.44 13.43
N ARG A 2 49.22 40.99 14.65
CA ARG A 2 48.24 40.65 15.72
C ARG A 2 46.77 40.85 15.31
N ASN A 3 46.45 41.94 14.60
CA ASN A 3 45.07 42.24 14.17
C ASN A 3 44.57 41.35 13.01
N ILE A 4 45.49 40.78 12.20
CA ILE A 4 45.13 39.87 11.11
C ILE A 4 44.79 38.48 11.65
N VAL A 5 45.50 38.04 12.69
CA VAL A 5 45.21 36.75 13.37
C VAL A 5 43.82 36.77 14.03
N PHE A 6 43.43 37.88 14.67
CA PHE A 6 42.09 38.02 15.25
C PHE A 6 40.98 38.04 14.19
N LEU A 7 41.22 38.65 13.03
CA LEU A 7 40.24 38.68 11.93
C LEU A 7 40.03 37.29 11.32
N ILE A 8 41.11 36.51 11.16
CA ILE A 8 41.05 35.13 10.65
C ILE A 8 40.35 34.22 11.66
N LEU A 9 40.64 34.35 12.97
CA LEU A 9 39.93 33.59 14.01
C LEU A 9 38.43 33.92 14.07
N ALA A 10 38.06 35.18 13.91
CA ALA A 10 36.66 35.59 13.81
C ALA A 10 35.98 35.02 12.56
N LEU A 11 36.68 34.96 11.41
CA LEU A 11 36.17 34.35 10.19
C LEU A 11 35.94 32.84 10.34
N PHE A 12 36.84 32.13 11.03
CA PHE A 12 36.66 30.70 11.33
C PHE A 12 35.52 30.42 12.31
N LEU A 13 35.24 31.35 13.24
CA LEU A 13 34.08 31.24 14.15
C LEU A 13 32.74 31.44 13.42
N ILE A 14 32.71 32.25 12.34
CA ILE A 14 31.50 32.50 11.54
C ILE A 14 31.28 31.40 10.48
N LEU A 15 32.36 30.78 9.96
CA LEU A 15 32.29 29.67 9.01
C LEU A 15 32.00 28.30 9.67
N GLY A 16 32.06 28.22 11.01
CA GLY A 16 31.82 26.99 11.78
C GLY A 16 30.35 26.70 12.10
N CYS A 17 29.44 27.66 11.93
CA CYS A 17 28.00 27.42 12.07
C CYS A 17 27.42 26.99 10.72
N LYS A 18 27.64 25.73 10.35
CA LYS A 18 26.62 25.04 9.56
C LYS A 18 25.55 24.61 10.55
N GLU A 19 24.36 25.19 10.47
CA GLU A 19 23.19 24.60 11.11
C GLU A 19 23.01 23.20 10.51
N GLU A 20 23.37 22.17 11.27
CA GLU A 20 22.97 20.81 10.94
C GLU A 20 21.49 20.71 11.27
N ASN A 21 20.65 20.96 10.27
CA ASN A 21 19.21 20.78 10.41
C ASN A 21 18.96 19.31 10.78
N SER A 22 18.25 19.12 11.88
CA SER A 22 17.75 17.81 12.30
C SER A 22 16.85 17.22 11.21
N SER A 23 16.90 15.90 11.03
CA SER A 23 16.18 15.25 9.93
C SER A 23 15.61 13.89 10.32
N VAL A 24 14.50 13.54 9.68
CA VAL A 24 13.92 12.19 9.73
C VAL A 24 14.12 11.56 8.36
N VAL A 25 14.61 10.33 8.34
CA VAL A 25 14.71 9.51 7.13
C VAL A 25 13.95 8.22 7.34
N TYR A 26 13.13 7.87 6.36
CA TYR A 26 12.28 6.69 6.39
C TYR A 26 12.79 5.66 5.39
N ASN A 27 13.10 4.46 5.87
CA ASN A 27 13.39 3.32 5.02
C ASN A 27 12.12 2.46 4.91
N LEU A 28 11.63 2.30 3.69
CA LEU A 28 10.45 1.51 3.34
C LEU A 28 10.90 0.25 2.63
N SER A 29 10.68 -0.91 3.25
CA SER A 29 10.90 -2.21 2.64
C SER A 29 9.57 -2.82 2.16
N TYR A 30 9.59 -3.48 1.00
CA TYR A 30 8.43 -4.14 0.41
C TYR A 30 8.67 -5.65 0.33
N THR A 31 7.69 -6.50 0.59
CA THR A 31 7.90 -7.97 0.55
C THR A 31 6.63 -8.78 0.24
N CYS A 32 6.78 -9.84 -0.54
CA CYS A 32 5.73 -10.85 -0.76
C CYS A 32 5.58 -11.89 0.38
N SER A 33 6.40 -11.79 1.43
CA SER A 33 6.41 -12.79 2.50
C SER A 33 5.16 -12.71 3.38
N LYS A 34 4.77 -13.84 3.99
CA LYS A 34 3.80 -13.82 5.09
C LYS A 34 4.32 -13.02 6.26
N SER A 35 3.43 -12.28 6.94
CA SER A 35 3.81 -11.60 8.17
C SER A 35 4.28 -12.61 9.22
N ASN A 36 5.50 -12.43 9.73
CA ASN A 36 6.02 -13.18 10.87
C ASN A 36 5.54 -12.61 12.22
N SER A 37 4.79 -11.50 12.22
CA SER A 37 4.30 -10.91 13.46
C SER A 37 3.17 -11.78 14.03
N LYS A 38 3.48 -12.50 15.13
CA LYS A 38 2.47 -12.87 16.12
C LYS A 38 1.95 -11.56 16.74
N LEU A 39 1.11 -10.83 16.03
CA LEU A 39 0.25 -9.85 16.67
C LEU A 39 -0.54 -10.63 17.73
N SER A 40 -0.31 -10.29 18.99
CA SER A 40 -0.93 -10.94 20.14
C SER A 40 -2.43 -10.63 20.12
N ILE A 41 -3.18 -11.47 19.41
CA ILE A 41 -4.64 -11.46 19.40
C ILE A 41 -5.09 -12.00 20.76
N SER A 42 -5.23 -11.14 21.76
CA SER A 42 -5.98 -11.49 22.95
C SER A 42 -7.47 -11.54 22.58
N ASN A 43 -8.05 -12.74 22.64
CA ASN A 43 -9.49 -13.06 22.58
C ASN A 43 -10.18 -13.13 21.21
N GLN A 44 -9.57 -13.80 20.22
CA GLN A 44 -10.39 -14.45 19.17
C GLN A 44 -10.28 -15.96 19.29
N LYS A 45 -11.45 -16.60 19.39
CA LYS A 45 -11.63 -18.05 19.40
C LYS A 45 -10.84 -18.66 18.23
N ASN A 46 -10.16 -19.77 18.52
CA ASN A 46 -9.47 -20.61 17.55
C ASN A 46 -10.35 -20.86 16.30
N TYR A 47 -10.11 -20.11 15.23
CA TYR A 47 -10.47 -20.54 13.89
C TYR A 47 -9.25 -21.26 13.33
N ALA A 48 -9.43 -22.55 13.07
CA ALA A 48 -8.43 -23.40 12.45
C ALA A 48 -8.05 -22.84 11.07
N ILE A 49 -6.75 -22.68 10.84
CA ILE A 49 -6.17 -22.37 9.54
C ILE A 49 -6.18 -23.68 8.73
N VAL A 50 -7.28 -23.98 8.03
CA VAL A 50 -7.35 -24.95 6.92
C VAL A 50 -8.51 -24.52 5.98
N ASP A 51 -8.21 -24.44 4.69
CA ASP A 51 -9.04 -24.06 3.53
C ASP A 51 -9.50 -22.59 3.44
N ASP A 52 -8.74 -21.82 2.66
CA ASP A 52 -9.17 -20.54 2.09
C ASP A 52 -10.57 -20.73 1.47
N GLU A 53 -11.53 -19.91 1.89
CA GLU A 53 -12.87 -19.85 1.31
C GLU A 53 -12.73 -19.81 -0.23
N LEU A 54 -13.54 -20.60 -0.93
CA LEU A 54 -13.62 -20.58 -2.39
C LEU A 54 -14.85 -19.78 -2.80
N TYR A 55 -14.75 -19.07 -3.93
CA TYR A 55 -15.94 -18.52 -4.56
C TYR A 55 -16.78 -19.66 -5.13
N THR A 56 -18.08 -19.61 -4.89
CA THR A 56 -19.02 -20.63 -5.38
C THR A 56 -19.74 -20.19 -6.65
N GLN A 57 -19.57 -18.94 -7.06
CA GLN A 57 -20.32 -18.34 -8.18
C GLN A 57 -19.61 -18.39 -9.53
N PHE A 58 -18.38 -18.92 -9.61
CA PHE A 58 -17.54 -18.88 -10.82
C PHE A 58 -17.34 -20.25 -11.49
N GLY A 59 -18.13 -21.25 -11.11
CA GLY A 59 -17.94 -22.64 -11.53
C GLY A 59 -17.01 -23.41 -10.58
N ASP A 60 -16.60 -24.61 -10.98
CA ASP A 60 -15.73 -25.49 -10.22
C ASP A 60 -14.32 -24.89 -10.10
N TYR A 61 -13.76 -24.96 -8.90
CA TYR A 61 -12.39 -24.54 -8.64
C TYR A 61 -11.39 -25.46 -9.37
N ILE A 62 -10.43 -24.85 -10.06
CA ILE A 62 -9.37 -25.55 -10.81
C ILE A 62 -8.08 -25.57 -9.98
N ILE A 63 -7.51 -24.39 -9.73
CA ILE A 63 -6.19 -24.23 -9.10
C ILE A 63 -6.01 -22.83 -8.52
N SER A 64 -5.05 -22.70 -7.59
CA SER A 64 -4.53 -21.41 -7.14
C SER A 64 -3.09 -21.24 -7.60
N ILE A 65 -2.74 -20.04 -8.05
CA ILE A 65 -1.42 -19.70 -8.57
C ILE A 65 -0.87 -18.47 -7.85
N THR A 66 0.46 -18.40 -7.79
CA THR A 66 1.22 -17.32 -7.16
C THR A 66 1.83 -16.46 -8.25
N PRO A 67 1.65 -15.13 -8.23
CA PRO A 67 2.37 -14.23 -9.13
C PRO A 67 3.89 -14.39 -9.00
N THR A 68 4.59 -14.42 -10.12
CA THR A 68 6.07 -14.47 -10.17
C THR A 68 6.70 -13.08 -10.01
N ASN A 69 5.97 -12.04 -10.42
CA ASN A 69 6.35 -10.64 -10.26
C ASN A 69 5.14 -9.87 -9.70
N PHE A 70 5.38 -8.97 -8.75
CA PHE A 70 4.33 -8.20 -8.08
C PHE A 70 4.81 -6.79 -7.77
N ILE A 71 4.40 -5.83 -8.61
CA ILE A 71 4.84 -4.44 -8.59
C ILE A 71 3.64 -3.52 -8.36
N VAL A 72 3.78 -2.59 -7.41
CA VAL A 72 2.73 -1.63 -7.06
C VAL A 72 3.22 -0.23 -7.41
N LYS A 73 2.36 0.57 -8.04
CA LYS A 73 2.53 2.02 -8.14
C LYS A 73 1.66 2.68 -7.08
N PHE A 74 2.27 3.38 -6.14
CA PHE A 74 1.59 4.17 -5.13
C PHE A 74 1.22 5.55 -5.67
N ASP A 75 0.00 5.99 -5.34
CA ASP A 75 -0.36 7.40 -5.41
C ASP A 75 0.00 8.10 -4.09
N MET A 76 -0.19 7.42 -2.96
CA MET A 76 0.13 8.00 -1.66
C MET A 76 0.47 6.94 -0.62
N ILE A 77 1.39 7.28 0.28
CA ILE A 77 1.60 6.61 1.57
C ILE A 77 1.72 7.68 2.64
N ARG A 78 0.80 7.69 3.61
CA ARG A 78 0.73 8.72 4.64
C ARG A 78 0.31 8.17 6.00
N TYR A 79 1.01 8.58 7.06
CA TYR A 79 0.59 8.35 8.44
C TYR A 79 -0.17 9.55 8.98
N TYR A 80 -1.28 9.31 9.68
CA TYR A 80 -2.05 10.33 10.37
C TYR A 80 -1.98 10.11 11.88
N GLN A 81 -1.95 11.23 12.60
CA GLN A 81 -2.28 11.28 14.01
C GLN A 81 -3.75 11.71 14.12
N ASN A 82 -4.62 10.77 14.47
CA ASN A 82 -6.02 11.07 14.76
C ASN A 82 -6.13 11.59 16.19
N GLU A 83 -6.08 12.92 16.34
CA GLU A 83 -6.31 13.66 17.59
C GLU A 83 -7.27 14.80 17.29
N ASP A 84 -8.23 15.14 18.16
CA ASP A 84 -9.20 16.25 18.04
C ASP A 84 -8.52 17.64 17.92
N LYS A 85 -7.70 17.82 16.88
CA LYS A 85 -6.92 19.01 16.56
C LYS A 85 -7.58 19.68 15.36
N ARG A 86 -7.52 21.00 15.36
CA ARG A 86 -8.09 21.84 14.30
C ARG A 86 -7.37 21.68 12.95
N LEU A 87 -6.12 21.19 12.98
CA LEU A 87 -5.31 20.90 11.80
C LEU A 87 -4.88 19.43 11.87
N PRO A 88 -5.02 18.66 10.78
CA PRO A 88 -4.55 17.29 10.75
C PRO A 88 -3.02 17.28 10.80
N THR A 89 -2.45 16.42 11.66
CA THR A 89 -1.01 16.17 11.70
C THR A 89 -0.72 14.88 10.96
N PHE A 90 0.14 14.94 9.95
CA PHE A 90 0.48 13.76 9.15
C PHE A 90 1.91 13.75 8.61
N LEU A 91 2.39 12.54 8.34
CA LEU A 91 3.69 12.23 7.75
C LEU A 91 3.46 11.63 6.36
N THR A 92 3.84 12.34 5.30
CA THR A 92 3.72 11.84 3.92
C THR A 92 5.03 11.23 3.47
N LEU A 93 5.04 9.92 3.22
CA LEU A 93 6.23 9.21 2.73
C LEU A 93 6.30 9.24 1.20
N ILE A 94 5.15 9.05 0.57
CA ILE A 94 4.97 9.07 -0.88
C ILE A 94 3.77 9.95 -1.18
N LEU A 95 3.95 10.86 -2.14
CA LEU A 95 2.88 11.60 -2.79
C LEU A 95 3.22 11.63 -4.28
N GLY A 96 2.46 10.86 -5.04
CA GLY A 96 2.56 10.74 -6.47
C GLY A 96 1.65 11.71 -7.20
N ASP A 97 1.98 11.94 -8.45
CA ASP A 97 1.02 12.29 -9.47
C ASP A 97 0.74 10.99 -10.24
N ALA A 98 -0.53 10.61 -10.40
CA ALA A 98 -0.91 9.41 -11.17
C ALA A 98 -0.26 9.36 -12.56
N PHE A 99 0.08 10.51 -13.14
CA PHE A 99 0.72 10.64 -14.45
C PHE A 99 2.26 10.64 -14.43
N ASP A 100 2.89 10.76 -13.26
CA ASP A 100 4.35 10.67 -13.13
C ASP A 100 4.78 9.20 -13.18
N ASN A 101 5.20 8.74 -14.36
CA ASN A 101 5.67 7.37 -14.57
C ASN A 101 7.20 7.24 -14.47
N ASP A 102 7.93 8.36 -14.36
CA ASP A 102 9.39 8.37 -14.37
C ASP A 102 9.98 8.37 -12.96
N ASN A 103 9.17 8.64 -11.94
CA ASN A 103 9.60 8.64 -10.55
C ASN A 103 9.64 7.21 -9.96
N PRO A 104 10.84 6.62 -9.75
CA PRO A 104 10.98 5.25 -9.24
C PRO A 104 10.52 5.12 -7.79
N LEU A 105 10.43 6.21 -7.02
CA LEU A 105 9.95 6.17 -5.63
C LEU A 105 8.47 5.80 -5.53
N LEU A 106 7.70 5.98 -6.61
CA LEU A 106 6.29 5.59 -6.67
C LEU A 106 6.11 4.09 -6.87
N TYR A 107 7.16 3.37 -7.30
CA TYR A 107 7.09 1.94 -7.62
C TYR A 107 7.71 1.11 -6.51
N ALA A 108 7.00 0.06 -6.13
CA ALA A 108 7.47 -0.94 -5.18
C ALA A 108 7.40 -2.33 -5.79
N ASP A 109 8.55 -3.00 -5.86
CA ASP A 109 8.67 -4.39 -6.25
C ASP A 109 8.69 -5.25 -4.98
N PHE A 110 7.57 -5.91 -4.70
CA PHE A 110 7.39 -6.78 -3.54
C PHE A 110 8.05 -8.15 -3.75
N SER A 111 8.20 -8.59 -5.00
CA SER A 111 8.86 -9.84 -5.39
C SER A 111 10.37 -9.83 -5.12
N ASN A 112 10.99 -8.66 -5.10
CA ASN A 112 12.45 -8.52 -4.96
C ASN A 112 12.92 -7.95 -3.61
N ASN A 113 12.05 -7.92 -2.59
CA ASN A 113 12.36 -7.40 -1.25
C ASN A 113 13.00 -5.99 -1.26
N THR A 114 12.50 -5.10 -2.14
CA THR A 114 13.11 -3.80 -2.38
C THR A 114 13.00 -2.89 -1.15
N THR A 115 14.00 -2.01 -0.97
CA THR A 115 13.97 -0.97 0.07
C THR A 115 14.30 0.38 -0.54
N ILE A 116 13.47 1.38 -0.25
CA ILE A 116 13.71 2.77 -0.63
C ILE A 116 13.92 3.63 0.61
N SER A 117 14.65 4.74 0.46
CA SER A 117 14.86 5.72 1.52
C SER A 117 14.22 7.04 1.11
N VAL A 118 13.31 7.56 1.94
CA VAL A 118 12.56 8.79 1.68
C VAL A 118 12.72 9.78 2.82
N THR A 119 12.76 11.08 2.49
CA THR A 119 12.60 12.14 3.48
C THR A 119 11.13 12.52 3.49
N PRO A 120 10.42 12.31 4.61
CA PRO A 120 8.98 12.49 4.63
C PRO A 120 8.59 13.97 4.57
N GLY A 121 7.48 14.26 3.89
CA GLY A 121 6.80 15.54 4.00
C GLY A 121 6.05 15.64 5.32
N LEU A 122 6.19 16.76 6.03
CA LEU A 122 5.53 17.00 7.31
C LEU A 122 4.34 17.94 7.10
N CYS A 123 3.20 17.64 7.72
CA CYS A 123 2.08 18.56 7.83
C CYS A 123 1.57 18.61 9.27
N GLY A 124 1.27 19.82 9.76
CA GLY A 124 0.90 20.11 11.14
C GLY A 124 1.64 21.34 11.66
N GLU A 125 1.80 21.44 12.97
CA GLU A 125 2.64 22.48 13.59
C GLU A 125 4.12 22.10 13.42
N VAL A 126 4.80 22.80 12.51
CA VAL A 126 6.20 22.56 12.14
C VAL A 126 7.02 23.81 12.46
N ASN A 127 8.15 23.63 13.14
CA ASN A 127 9.12 24.67 13.46
C ASN A 127 9.87 25.14 12.21
N ASN A 128 10.55 26.28 12.30
CA ASN A 128 11.36 26.82 11.19
C ASN A 128 12.54 25.92 10.77
N ASP A 129 12.94 24.97 11.63
CA ASP A 129 13.98 23.98 11.36
C ASP A 129 13.48 22.75 10.58
N GLY A 130 12.19 22.68 10.26
CA GLY A 130 11.58 21.56 9.54
C GLY A 130 11.26 20.36 10.43
N THR A 131 11.22 20.51 11.75
CA THR A 131 10.74 19.49 12.70
C THR A 131 9.34 19.81 13.21
N PHE A 132 8.63 18.80 13.69
CA PHE A 132 7.38 19.03 14.40
C PHE A 132 7.61 19.78 15.71
N SER A 133 6.71 20.73 16.02
CA SER A 133 6.72 21.45 17.29
C SER A 133 6.45 20.53 18.49
N ASP A 134 5.62 19.51 18.28
CA ASP A 134 5.39 18.42 19.23
C ASP A 134 6.62 17.51 19.32
N LYS A 135 7.10 17.28 20.55
CA LYS A 135 8.25 16.40 20.81
C LYS A 135 7.96 14.92 20.59
N GLN A 136 6.68 14.55 20.59
CA GLN A 136 6.20 13.19 20.47
C GLN A 136 4.91 13.19 19.65
N LEU A 137 4.87 12.36 18.61
CA LEU A 137 3.73 12.19 17.72
C LEU A 137 3.40 10.71 17.62
N THR A 138 2.16 10.35 17.92
CA THR A 138 1.69 8.97 17.80
C THR A 138 0.82 8.84 16.56
N PHE A 139 1.29 8.05 15.60
CA PHE A 139 0.55 7.75 14.39
C PHE A 139 -0.29 6.50 14.62
N ASN A 140 -1.61 6.65 14.50
CA ASN A 140 -2.59 5.60 14.74
C ASN A 140 -3.34 5.17 13.47
N ILE A 141 -3.14 5.88 12.36
CA ILE A 141 -3.67 5.50 11.05
C ILE A 141 -2.55 5.57 10.01
N LEU A 142 -2.48 4.56 9.15
CA LEU A 142 -1.73 4.60 7.90
C LEU A 142 -2.70 4.51 6.72
N HIS A 143 -2.56 5.41 5.77
CA HIS A 143 -3.33 5.43 4.52
C HIS A 143 -2.40 5.18 3.34
N ILE A 144 -2.75 4.20 2.53
CA ILE A 144 -2.09 3.86 1.29
C ILE A 144 -3.12 3.96 0.16
N THR A 145 -2.80 4.75 -0.87
CA THR A 145 -3.60 4.85 -2.10
C THR A 145 -2.78 4.33 -3.27
N LEU A 146 -3.42 3.52 -4.10
CA LEU A 146 -2.77 2.80 -5.18
C LEU A 146 -3.18 3.36 -6.52
N ALA A 147 -2.19 3.59 -7.38
CA ALA A 147 -2.40 4.02 -8.75
C ALA A 147 -2.47 2.82 -9.72
N LYS A 148 -1.60 1.83 -9.54
CA LYS A 148 -1.54 0.60 -10.38
C LYS A 148 -1.00 -0.59 -9.59
N PHE A 149 -1.35 -1.80 -10.03
CA PHE A 149 -0.80 -3.06 -9.54
C PHE A 149 -0.46 -3.97 -10.71
N TYR A 150 0.81 -4.00 -11.09
CA TYR A 150 1.29 -4.88 -12.13
C TYR A 150 1.70 -6.24 -11.57
N GLN A 151 1.26 -7.31 -12.23
CA GLN A 151 1.62 -8.67 -11.87
C GLN A 151 1.89 -9.55 -13.07
N GLU A 152 2.81 -10.49 -12.88
CA GLU A 152 3.14 -11.54 -13.84
C GLU A 152 2.75 -12.88 -13.26
N VAL A 153 2.09 -13.70 -14.08
CA VAL A 153 1.45 -14.92 -13.63
C VAL A 153 1.68 -16.01 -14.66
N GLU A 154 2.29 -17.11 -14.23
CA GLU A 154 2.42 -18.31 -15.05
C GLU A 154 1.18 -19.20 -14.89
N LEU A 155 0.44 -19.38 -15.99
CA LEU A 155 -0.70 -20.28 -16.05
C LEU A 155 -0.26 -21.74 -16.27
N PRO A 156 -1.11 -22.72 -15.88
CA PRO A 156 -0.96 -24.10 -16.31
C PRO A 156 -0.81 -24.23 -17.83
N ILE A 157 -0.06 -25.25 -18.28
CA ILE A 157 0.31 -25.42 -19.69
C ILE A 157 -0.90 -25.62 -20.61
N GLU A 158 -2.00 -26.14 -20.06
CA GLU A 158 -3.30 -26.29 -20.68
C GLU A 158 -3.82 -24.96 -21.25
N TYR A 159 -3.49 -23.83 -20.62
CA TYR A 159 -3.87 -22.50 -21.09
C TYR A 159 -2.97 -21.95 -22.21
N SER A 160 -1.92 -22.66 -22.65
CA SER A 160 -0.96 -22.15 -23.65
C SER A 160 -1.61 -21.63 -24.93
N ASN A 161 -2.66 -22.30 -25.40
CA ASN A 161 -3.44 -21.92 -26.60
C ASN A 161 -4.86 -21.42 -26.28
N VAL A 162 -5.19 -21.26 -25.00
CA VAL A 162 -6.49 -20.73 -24.56
C VAL A 162 -6.41 -19.21 -24.54
N ASP A 163 -7.43 -18.57 -25.09
CA ASP A 163 -7.52 -17.12 -25.15
C ASP A 163 -8.68 -16.64 -24.27
N LEU A 164 -8.34 -16.25 -23.04
CA LEU A 164 -9.27 -15.98 -21.94
C LEU A 164 -10.10 -14.72 -22.21
N ASN A 165 -11.43 -14.88 -22.25
CA ASN A 165 -12.39 -13.83 -22.56
C ASN A 165 -12.36 -12.69 -21.54
N GLN A 166 -12.18 -13.01 -20.26
CA GLN A 166 -12.10 -12.04 -19.17
C GLN A 166 -11.12 -10.90 -19.45
N PHE A 167 -10.00 -11.18 -20.11
CA PHE A 167 -8.97 -10.17 -20.38
C PHE A 167 -9.18 -9.42 -21.70
N LYS A 168 -10.02 -9.93 -22.61
CA LYS A 168 -10.39 -9.26 -23.86
C LYS A 168 -11.42 -8.16 -23.67
N GLU A 169 -12.35 -8.36 -22.73
CA GLU A 169 -13.37 -7.36 -22.39
C GLU A 169 -12.76 -5.98 -22.10
N TYR A 170 -11.55 -5.98 -21.51
CA TYR A 170 -10.81 -4.77 -21.14
C TYR A 170 -9.89 -4.19 -22.22
N GLN A 171 -9.75 -4.86 -23.37
CA GLN A 171 -8.97 -4.34 -24.51
C GLN A 171 -9.80 -3.48 -25.46
N ILE A 172 -11.14 -3.65 -25.49
CA ILE A 172 -11.97 -3.17 -26.60
C ILE A 172 -12.78 -1.90 -26.26
N ASN A 173 -13.01 -1.56 -24.99
CA ASN A 173 -13.99 -0.50 -24.66
C ASN A 173 -13.74 0.34 -23.39
N THR A 174 -12.54 0.36 -22.82
CA THR A 174 -12.26 1.19 -21.63
C THR A 174 -11.53 2.49 -21.98
N LYS A 175 -11.89 3.57 -21.30
CA LYS A 175 -11.24 4.90 -21.35
C LYS A 175 -9.75 4.87 -20.93
N TYR A 176 -9.30 3.74 -20.39
CA TYR A 176 -7.94 3.45 -19.96
C TYR A 176 -7.52 2.12 -20.63
N PRO A 177 -6.62 2.13 -21.63
CA PRO A 177 -6.04 0.89 -22.14
C PRO A 177 -5.18 0.30 -21.03
N TYR A 178 -5.70 -0.70 -20.32
CA TYR A 178 -4.95 -1.35 -19.25
C TYR A 178 -3.82 -2.19 -19.85
N ASP A 179 -2.68 -2.22 -19.16
CA ASP A 179 -1.48 -2.95 -19.55
C ASP A 179 -1.72 -4.46 -19.35
N PHE A 180 -2.39 -5.10 -20.31
CA PHE A 180 -2.56 -6.56 -20.36
C PHE A 180 -1.87 -7.15 -21.59
N GLY A 181 -1.16 -8.27 -21.37
CA GLY A 181 -0.62 -9.11 -22.42
C GLY A 181 -0.54 -10.57 -21.99
N LYS A 182 -0.62 -11.47 -22.97
CA LYS A 182 -0.34 -12.90 -22.78
C LYS A 182 0.72 -13.34 -23.78
N VAL A 183 1.79 -13.96 -23.28
CA VAL A 183 2.84 -14.56 -24.11
C VAL A 183 2.99 -16.02 -23.70
N GLY A 184 2.53 -16.93 -24.54
CA GLY A 184 2.43 -18.35 -24.19
C GLY A 184 1.46 -18.57 -23.02
N ASN A 185 1.96 -19.13 -21.92
CA ASN A 185 1.22 -19.32 -20.67
C ASN A 185 1.44 -18.21 -19.63
N ILE A 186 2.20 -17.16 -19.94
CA ILE A 186 2.44 -16.06 -19.01
C ILE A 186 1.45 -14.92 -19.29
N ILE A 187 0.74 -14.49 -18.24
CA ILE A 187 -0.07 -13.28 -18.22
C ILE A 187 0.72 -12.15 -17.55
N TYR A 188 0.65 -10.97 -18.16
CA TYR A 188 1.09 -9.70 -17.62
C TYR A 188 -0.17 -8.82 -17.52
N SER A 189 -0.52 -8.35 -16.33
CA SER A 189 -1.79 -7.64 -16.15
C SER A 189 -1.73 -6.67 -14.97
N ASP A 190 -2.52 -5.61 -15.07
CA ASP A 190 -2.95 -4.84 -13.90
C ASP A 190 -3.86 -5.69 -12.98
N PHE A 191 -4.12 -5.27 -11.74
CA PHE A 191 -5.01 -5.99 -10.80
C PHE A 191 -6.48 -6.01 -11.20
N PHE A 192 -6.91 -5.04 -12.02
CA PHE A 192 -8.31 -4.78 -12.33
C PHE A 192 -9.06 -6.01 -12.89
N PRO A 193 -8.55 -6.77 -13.88
CA PRO A 193 -9.23 -7.96 -14.37
C PRO A 193 -9.52 -8.97 -13.26
N PHE A 194 -8.59 -9.19 -12.31
CA PHE A 194 -8.75 -10.15 -11.21
C PHE A 194 -9.79 -9.73 -10.16
N LEU A 195 -10.14 -8.45 -10.10
CA LEU A 195 -11.14 -7.90 -9.18
C LEU A 195 -12.49 -7.65 -9.83
N SER A 196 -12.53 -7.54 -11.15
CA SER A 196 -13.74 -7.15 -11.90
C SER A 196 -14.92 -8.11 -11.81
N LYS A 197 -14.67 -9.39 -11.51
CA LYS A 197 -15.74 -10.37 -11.28
C LYS A 197 -16.20 -10.40 -9.82
N ILE A 198 -15.47 -9.74 -8.91
CA ILE A 198 -15.79 -9.61 -7.48
C ILE A 198 -16.51 -8.28 -7.20
N PHE A 199 -16.10 -7.19 -7.85
CA PHE A 199 -16.62 -5.84 -7.64
C PHE A 199 -17.30 -5.27 -8.89
N ASN A 200 -18.29 -4.41 -8.68
CA ASN A 200 -18.91 -3.66 -9.76
C ASN A 200 -18.03 -2.47 -10.20
N LEU A 201 -17.55 -2.53 -11.44
CA LEU A 201 -16.62 -1.56 -12.02
C LEU A 201 -17.22 -0.16 -12.27
N ASP A 202 -18.53 -0.09 -12.51
CA ASP A 202 -19.15 1.14 -13.02
C ASP A 202 -19.46 2.16 -11.91
N ASN A 203 -19.77 1.69 -10.71
CA ASN A 203 -19.99 2.49 -9.50
C ASN A 203 -20.24 1.49 -8.34
N PRO A 204 -19.44 1.48 -7.26
CA PRO A 204 -18.45 2.46 -6.82
C PRO A 204 -17.00 2.16 -7.27
N GLY A 205 -16.78 1.15 -8.13
CA GLY A 205 -15.45 0.79 -8.64
C GLY A 205 -14.79 -0.33 -7.86
N ILE A 206 -13.46 -0.34 -7.80
CA ILE A 206 -12.64 -1.33 -7.07
C ILE A 206 -11.88 -0.67 -5.92
N PRO A 207 -11.55 -1.39 -4.82
CA PRO A 207 -10.78 -0.81 -3.74
C PRO A 207 -9.36 -0.41 -4.17
N SER A 208 -9.07 0.89 -4.14
CA SER A 208 -7.74 1.49 -4.35
C SER A 208 -7.14 2.11 -3.09
N ASP A 209 -7.97 2.33 -2.09
CA ASP A 209 -7.61 2.96 -0.81
C ASP A 209 -7.57 1.92 0.31
N PHE A 210 -6.49 1.97 1.08
CA PHE A 210 -6.21 1.07 2.19
C PHE A 210 -5.89 1.90 3.43
N TYR A 211 -6.76 1.80 4.42
CA TYR A 211 -6.58 2.39 5.73
C TYR A 211 -6.18 1.30 6.71
N PHE A 212 -5.18 1.56 7.53
CA PHE A 212 -4.73 0.65 8.57
C PHE A 212 -4.74 1.35 9.92
N GLY A 213 -5.19 0.65 10.95
CA GLY A 213 -5.27 1.17 12.33
C GLY A 213 -6.65 1.72 12.68
N ASN A 214 -6.82 2.01 13.97
CA ASN A 214 -8.06 2.53 14.57
C ASN A 214 -9.33 1.69 14.31
N THR A 215 -9.18 0.38 14.12
CA THR A 215 -10.27 -0.58 13.94
C THR A 215 -9.90 -1.94 14.54
N ASP A 216 -10.91 -2.68 15.00
CA ASP A 216 -10.75 -4.02 15.58
C ASP A 216 -10.88 -5.15 14.54
N SER A 217 -11.18 -4.80 13.28
CA SER A 217 -11.41 -5.78 12.22
C SER A 217 -10.85 -5.32 10.89
N THR A 218 -10.65 -6.27 9.99
CA THR A 218 -10.30 -5.97 8.61
C THR A 218 -11.49 -6.27 7.71
N ALA A 219 -11.93 -5.27 6.93
CA ALA A 219 -13.08 -5.40 6.04
C ALA A 219 -13.00 -4.44 4.86
N ILE A 220 -13.82 -4.71 3.84
CA ILE A 220 -14.08 -3.79 2.74
C ILE A 220 -15.33 -2.99 3.07
N TYR A 221 -15.21 -1.68 2.97
CA TYR A 221 -16.29 -0.75 3.20
C TYR A 221 -16.67 -0.05 1.90
N LEU A 222 -17.94 0.25 1.77
CA LEU A 222 -18.47 1.08 0.70
C LEU A 222 -18.88 2.43 1.28
N PHE A 223 -18.25 3.50 0.81
CA PHE A 223 -18.63 4.86 1.17
C PHE A 223 -19.89 5.28 0.39
N GLU A 224 -21.07 4.89 0.90
CA GLU A 224 -22.37 5.20 0.31
C GLU A 224 -23.09 6.39 0.99
N THR A 225 -22.61 6.81 2.15
CA THR A 225 -23.29 7.81 3.00
C THR A 225 -22.29 8.83 3.52
N PRO A 226 -22.70 10.07 3.86
CA PRO A 226 -21.80 11.10 4.36
C PRO A 226 -21.27 10.85 5.78
N GLN A 227 -21.47 9.65 6.34
CA GLN A 227 -20.95 9.30 7.66
C GLN A 227 -19.66 8.53 7.51
N VAL A 228 -18.55 9.25 7.69
CA VAL A 228 -17.23 8.67 7.87
C VAL A 228 -17.28 7.68 9.04
N PRO A 229 -16.75 6.45 8.89
CA PRO A 229 -16.69 5.51 10.00
C PRO A 229 -16.00 6.12 11.21
N PRO A 230 -16.49 5.85 12.44
CA PRO A 230 -15.87 6.35 13.65
C PRO A 230 -14.39 5.99 13.71
N GLY A 231 -13.52 6.98 13.88
CA GLY A 231 -12.07 6.80 13.89
C GLY A 231 -11.35 7.13 12.58
N LEU A 232 -12.06 7.54 11.52
CA LEU A 232 -11.45 8.01 10.29
C LEU A 232 -11.78 9.48 9.96
N GLU A 233 -12.50 10.20 10.83
CA GLU A 233 -13.10 11.52 10.58
C GLU A 233 -12.10 12.61 10.16
N GLN A 234 -10.81 12.41 10.45
CA GLN A 234 -9.75 13.40 10.19
C GLN A 234 -8.93 13.11 8.94
N VAL A 235 -9.22 12.00 8.24
CA VAL A 235 -8.55 11.73 6.98
C VAL A 235 -9.20 12.58 5.89
N GLU A 236 -8.50 13.63 5.47
CA GLU A 236 -8.92 14.63 4.47
C GLU A 236 -9.48 14.02 3.17
N ALA A 237 -9.12 12.79 2.84
CA ALA A 237 -9.51 12.12 1.60
C ALA A 237 -10.92 11.50 1.63
N LEU A 238 -11.53 11.26 2.80
CA LEU A 238 -12.76 10.47 2.88
C LEU A 238 -14.00 11.20 2.36
N ASP A 239 -14.04 12.53 2.46
CA ASP A 239 -15.14 13.35 1.96
C ASP A 239 -15.28 13.30 0.42
N ALA A 240 -14.26 12.79 -0.30
CA ALA A 240 -14.24 12.70 -1.76
C ALA A 240 -14.57 11.30 -2.31
N LEU A 241 -14.67 10.27 -1.46
CA LEU A 241 -14.76 8.88 -1.93
C LEU A 241 -16.21 8.45 -2.16
N LYS A 242 -16.54 8.11 -3.41
CA LYS A 242 -17.65 7.21 -3.75
C LYS A 242 -17.07 5.88 -4.23
N SER A 243 -16.20 5.27 -3.43
CA SER A 243 -15.46 4.06 -3.79
C SER A 243 -15.47 3.04 -2.65
N TYR A 244 -15.15 1.79 -2.98
CA TYR A 244 -14.76 0.83 -1.96
C TYR A 244 -13.38 1.21 -1.38
N PHE A 245 -13.19 0.92 -0.10
CA PHE A 245 -11.86 0.95 0.52
C PHE A 245 -11.69 -0.24 1.47
N VAL A 246 -10.44 -0.60 1.71
CA VAL A 246 -10.06 -1.58 2.72
C VAL A 246 -9.75 -0.84 4.00
N TRP A 247 -10.31 -1.28 5.12
CA TRP A 247 -9.90 -0.83 6.45
C TRP A 247 -9.41 -2.03 7.25
N SER A 248 -8.19 -1.95 7.75
CA SER A 248 -7.46 -3.09 8.29
C SER A 248 -6.94 -2.83 9.70
N HIS A 249 -7.08 -3.82 10.58
CA HIS A 249 -6.50 -3.81 11.92
C HIS A 249 -5.02 -4.23 11.92
N LYS A 250 -4.42 -4.57 10.76
CA LYS A 250 -3.05 -5.10 10.65
C LYS A 250 -1.98 -4.00 10.66
N TYR A 251 -2.07 -3.15 11.67
CA TYR A 251 -1.15 -2.06 11.93
C TYR A 251 -1.08 -1.79 13.41
N THR A 252 0.15 -1.65 13.91
CA THR A 252 0.41 -1.21 15.27
C THR A 252 0.73 0.26 15.24
N GLU A 253 0.05 1.05 16.07
CA GLU A 253 0.40 2.44 16.29
C GLU A 253 1.87 2.58 16.70
N TRP A 254 2.50 3.67 16.28
CA TRP A 254 3.90 3.92 16.60
C TRP A 254 4.11 5.40 16.87
N THR A 255 5.17 5.68 17.62
CA THR A 255 5.48 7.03 18.06
C THR A 255 6.77 7.53 17.43
N LEU A 256 6.68 8.65 16.72
CA LEU A 256 7.83 9.46 16.36
C LEU A 256 8.16 10.40 17.52
N PHE A 257 9.34 10.24 18.10
CA PHE A 257 9.93 11.33 18.87
C PHE A 257 10.56 12.31 17.88
N ALA A 258 10.55 13.61 18.15
CA ALA A 258 11.26 14.58 17.33
C ALA A 258 12.78 14.38 17.49
N PRO A 259 13.59 14.47 16.42
CA PRO A 259 15.05 14.48 16.54
C PRO A 259 15.52 15.71 17.32
N SER A 260 16.59 15.56 18.09
CA SER A 260 17.28 16.71 18.70
C SER A 260 17.97 17.55 17.61
N GLU A 261 18.37 18.78 17.93
CA GLU A 261 19.15 19.62 17.01
C GLU A 261 20.40 18.88 16.52
N GLY A 262 20.65 18.87 15.21
CA GLY A 262 21.72 18.11 14.56
C GLY A 262 21.51 16.59 14.47
N GLU A 263 20.45 16.04 15.07
CA GLU A 263 20.20 14.60 15.05
C GLU A 263 19.51 14.17 13.75
N ARG A 264 19.99 13.06 13.17
CA ARG A 264 19.30 12.33 12.11
C ARG A 264 18.66 11.07 12.68
N ARG A 265 17.33 11.00 12.62
CA ARG A 265 16.56 9.82 13.04
C ARG A 265 16.19 8.97 11.83
N THR A 266 16.45 7.66 11.93
CA THR A 266 16.08 6.70 10.89
C THR A 266 14.95 5.81 11.37
N ILE A 267 13.86 5.75 10.61
CA ILE A 267 12.73 4.86 10.88
C ILE A 267 12.70 3.81 9.81
N ASN A 268 12.49 2.56 10.18
CA ASN A 268 12.37 1.46 9.23
C ASN A 268 10.94 0.93 9.26
N SER A 269 10.38 0.63 8.11
CA SER A 269 9.08 -0.02 8.02
C SER A 269 9.07 -1.05 6.91
N THR A 270 8.17 -2.01 7.04
CA THR A 270 7.92 -3.03 6.04
C THR A 270 6.45 -3.04 5.70
N ILE A 271 6.14 -2.87 4.41
CA ILE A 271 4.83 -3.12 3.85
C ILE A 271 4.90 -4.47 3.15
N GLY A 272 4.03 -5.40 3.54
CA GLY A 272 4.00 -6.74 2.95
C GLY A 272 2.66 -7.06 2.33
N PHE A 273 2.68 -7.88 1.29
CA PHE A 273 1.52 -8.48 0.66
C PHE A 273 1.81 -9.97 0.44
N ASP A 274 1.20 -10.86 1.21
CA ASP A 274 1.30 -12.30 0.98
C ASP A 274 0.67 -12.70 -0.35
N THR A 275 1.50 -12.98 -1.36
CA THR A 275 1.05 -13.35 -2.70
C THR A 275 0.89 -14.86 -2.90
N GLN A 276 1.18 -15.67 -1.88
CA GLN A 276 1.10 -17.13 -1.99
C GLN A 276 -0.33 -17.56 -2.33
N ASN A 277 -0.52 -18.25 -3.46
CA ASN A 277 -1.83 -18.69 -3.95
C ASN A 277 -2.84 -17.53 -4.05
N LEU A 278 -2.37 -16.34 -4.43
CA LEU A 278 -3.20 -15.14 -4.48
C LEU A 278 -4.29 -15.21 -5.55
N ILE A 279 -4.06 -15.89 -6.67
CA ILE A 279 -5.02 -15.95 -7.78
C ILE A 279 -5.63 -17.33 -7.81
N GLN A 280 -6.95 -17.40 -7.85
CA GLN A 280 -7.72 -18.63 -8.01
C GLN A 280 -8.34 -18.67 -9.41
N ILE A 281 -8.35 -19.87 -10.01
CA ILE A 281 -8.95 -20.12 -11.32
C ILE A 281 -10.16 -21.04 -11.18
N TYR A 282 -11.23 -20.70 -11.89
CA TYR A 282 -12.51 -21.43 -11.90
C TYR A 282 -13.01 -21.70 -13.31
N ALA A 283 -13.78 -22.79 -13.47
CA ALA A 283 -14.22 -23.37 -14.74
C ALA A 283 -15.30 -22.59 -15.52
N GLY A 284 -15.56 -21.33 -15.16
CA GLY A 284 -16.45 -20.46 -15.92
C GLY A 284 -17.93 -20.87 -15.88
N GLU A 285 -18.66 -20.49 -16.94
CA GLU A 285 -20.11 -20.68 -17.06
C GLU A 285 -20.45 -22.09 -17.53
N ASP A 286 -19.66 -22.65 -18.44
CA ASP A 286 -19.88 -24.01 -18.96
C ASP A 286 -19.39 -25.11 -18.01
N ASN A 287 -18.63 -24.73 -16.97
CA ASN A 287 -18.04 -25.59 -15.96
C ASN A 287 -17.07 -26.63 -16.53
N ILE A 288 -16.43 -26.31 -17.66
CA ILE A 288 -15.39 -27.12 -18.31
C ILE A 288 -14.06 -26.39 -18.12
N PRO A 289 -13.08 -26.98 -17.40
CA PRO A 289 -11.82 -26.30 -17.16
C PRO A 289 -10.97 -26.17 -18.43
N TYR A 290 -10.10 -25.17 -18.45
CA TYR A 290 -9.16 -24.86 -19.52
C TYR A 290 -9.82 -24.36 -20.82
N THR A 291 -10.85 -23.55 -20.67
CA THR A 291 -11.63 -22.94 -21.75
C THR A 291 -11.54 -21.42 -21.72
N SER A 292 -12.09 -20.76 -22.74
CA SER A 292 -12.00 -19.31 -22.87
C SER A 292 -12.82 -18.53 -21.83
N ASP A 293 -13.81 -19.15 -21.21
CA ASP A 293 -14.68 -18.53 -20.20
C ASP A 293 -14.23 -18.78 -18.75
N ASP A 294 -13.12 -19.48 -18.55
CA ASP A 294 -12.49 -19.62 -17.23
C ASP A 294 -12.25 -18.26 -16.57
N ILE A 295 -12.45 -18.22 -15.26
CA ILE A 295 -12.42 -17.00 -14.45
C ILE A 295 -11.21 -17.01 -13.52
N LEU A 296 -10.39 -15.96 -13.61
CA LEU A 296 -9.22 -15.73 -12.77
C LEU A 296 -9.52 -14.58 -11.80
N VAL A 297 -9.49 -14.84 -10.50
CA VAL A 297 -9.82 -13.84 -9.47
C VAL A 297 -8.86 -13.88 -8.31
N TYR A 298 -8.72 -12.77 -7.57
CA TYR A 298 -8.01 -12.82 -6.30
C TYR A 298 -8.74 -13.68 -5.29
N ALA A 299 -7.99 -14.51 -4.57
CA ALA A 299 -8.48 -15.36 -3.51
C ALA A 299 -9.33 -14.56 -2.51
N PRO A 300 -10.39 -15.17 -1.95
CA PRO A 300 -11.19 -14.52 -0.92
C PRO A 300 -10.34 -13.92 0.18
N ARG A 301 -10.77 -12.74 0.63
CA ARG A 301 -10.09 -11.99 1.69
C ARG A 301 -8.64 -11.63 1.35
N TYR A 302 -8.30 -11.45 0.06
CA TYR A 302 -6.96 -11.01 -0.36
C TYR A 302 -6.50 -9.73 0.38
N TRP A 303 -7.43 -8.86 0.75
CA TRP A 303 -7.16 -7.62 1.48
C TRP A 303 -6.58 -7.88 2.89
N GLU A 304 -6.84 -9.05 3.49
CA GLU A 304 -6.20 -9.49 4.73
C GLU A 304 -4.72 -9.83 4.53
N ARG A 305 -4.27 -10.04 3.30
CA ARG A 305 -2.89 -10.47 3.02
C ARG A 305 -1.91 -9.31 3.07
N ILE A 306 -2.40 -8.08 3.25
CA ILE A 306 -1.62 -6.85 3.35
C ILE A 306 -1.38 -6.51 4.82
N TYR A 307 -0.14 -6.18 5.16
CA TYR A 307 0.25 -5.81 6.52
C TYR A 307 1.34 -4.75 6.52
N VAL A 308 1.43 -4.00 7.63
CA VAL A 308 2.49 -3.02 7.83
C VAL A 308 3.11 -3.17 9.21
N ASN A 309 4.44 -3.21 9.25
CA ASN A 309 5.22 -3.21 10.48
C ASN A 309 6.16 -2.01 10.49
N VAL A 310 6.18 -1.26 11.60
CA VAL A 310 7.11 -0.15 11.80
C VAL A 310 8.07 -0.50 12.92
N ALA A 311 9.36 -0.32 12.67
CA ALA A 311 10.44 -0.51 13.63
C ALA A 311 11.10 0.85 13.91
N THR A 312 10.86 1.36 15.11
CA THR A 312 11.54 2.54 15.64
C THR A 312 12.78 2.09 16.42
N ASN A 313 13.97 2.45 15.94
CA ASN A 313 15.22 2.30 16.69
C ASN A 313 15.52 3.57 17.49
#